data_AF-A0A151QUC0-F1
#
_entry.id   AF-A0A151QUC0-F1
#
_cell.length_a   1.000
_cell.length_b   1.000
_cell.length_c   1.000
_cell.angle_alpha   90.00
_cell.angle_beta   90.00
_cell.angle_gamma   90.00
#
_symmetry.space_group_name_H-M   'P 1'
#
loop_
_entity.id
_entity.type
_entity.pdbx_description
1 polymer ?
#
loop_
_entity_poly.entity_id
_entity_poly.type
_entity_poly.pdbx_seq_one_letter_code
_entity_poly.pdbx_strand_id
1 'polypeptide(L)' 'MMKADFDIKFLFVREKILDFHTQIEHIATENMLVDLLTKGLTIGVFQNHVTHMGVVKYFDGLMGV' A
#
# COMPACT_ATOMS: atom_id res chain seq x y z
N MET A 1 26.20 6.43 2.60
CA MET A 1 25.37 7.54 3.11
C MET A 1 23.88 7.21 2.87
N MET A 2 23.34 6.18 3.52
CA MET A 2 21.92 5.74 3.45
C MET A 2 21.22 5.72 4.82
N LYS A 3 21.94 6.08 5.90
CA LYS A 3 21.46 5.88 7.27
C LYS A 3 20.49 6.98 7.73
N ALA A 4 20.75 8.24 7.37
CA ALA A 4 19.92 9.38 7.77
C ALA A 4 18.49 9.33 7.22
N ASP A 5 18.29 8.79 6.01
CA ASP A 5 16.97 8.79 5.36
C ASP A 5 16.01 7.76 6.00
N PHE A 6 16.57 6.65 6.53
CA PHE A 6 15.80 5.69 7.31
C PHE A 6 15.42 6.24 8.68
N ASP A 7 16.36 6.92 9.33
CA ASP A 7 16.16 7.51 10.66
C ASP A 7 15.05 8.59 10.64
N ILE A 8 14.97 9.42 9.59
CA ILE A 8 13.93 10.46 9.43
C ILE A 8 12.53 9.85 9.26
N LYS A 9 12.38 8.86 8.37
CA LYS A 9 11.07 8.21 8.10
C LYS A 9 10.57 7.48 9.35
N PHE A 10 11.47 6.83 10.10
CA PHE A 10 11.14 6.21 11.36
C PHE A 10 10.66 7.22 12.41
N LEU A 11 11.38 8.34 12.57
CA LEU A 11 11.02 9.38 13.53
C LEU A 11 9.63 9.98 13.22
N PHE A 12 9.34 10.26 11.96
CA PHE A 12 8.03 10.78 11.54
C PHE A 12 6.87 9.82 11.87
N VAL A 13 7.03 8.53 11.52
CA VAL A 13 5.99 7.52 11.79
C VAL A 13 5.81 7.33 13.30
N ARG A 14 6.92 7.29 14.06
CA ARG A 14 6.89 7.18 15.52
C ARG A 14 6.12 8.34 16.16
N GLU A 15 6.37 9.57 15.72
CA GLU A 15 5.67 10.76 16.22
C GLU A 15 4.16 10.67 15.98
N LYS A 16 3.74 10.28 14.76
CA LYS A 16 2.32 10.11 14.42
C LYS A 16 1.60 9.05 15.25
N ILE A 17 2.31 7.99 15.66
CA ILE A 17 1.76 6.94 16.53
C ILE A 17 1.64 7.45 17.97
N LEU A 18 2.67 8.14 18.48
CA LEU A 18 2.67 8.69 19.84
C LEU A 18 1.58 9.76 20.02
N ASP A 19 1.31 10.55 18.98
CA ASP A 19 0.25 11.56 18.97
C ASP A 19 -1.14 10.98 18.69
N PHE A 20 -1.27 9.65 18.59
CA PHE A 20 -2.53 8.95 18.27
C PHE A 20 -3.17 9.37 16.94
N HIS A 21 -2.41 10.00 16.03
CA HIS A 21 -2.86 10.34 14.69
C HIS A 21 -2.91 9.12 13.76
N THR A 22 -2.25 8.02 14.12
CA THR A 22 -2.22 6.77 13.33
C THR A 22 -2.02 5.57 14.25
N GLN A 23 -2.55 4.41 13.84
CA GLN A 23 -2.34 3.12 14.49
C GLN A 23 -1.63 2.15 13.56
N ILE A 24 -0.81 1.27 14.12
CA ILE A 24 -0.25 0.13 13.40
C ILE A 24 -1.12 -1.08 13.69
N GLU A 25 -1.63 -1.69 12.63
CA GLU A 25 -2.36 -2.96 12.70
C GLU A 25 -1.60 -4.02 11.93
N HIS A 26 -1.42 -5.19 12.55
CA HIS A 26 -0.86 -6.34 11.86
C HIS A 26 -1.97 -7.06 11.10
N ILE A 27 -1.84 -7.12 9.78
CA ILE A 27 -2.74 -7.85 8.89
C ILE A 27 -2.00 -9.11 8.44
N ALA A 28 -2.57 -10.28 8.73
CA ALA A 28 -2.01 -11.54 8.28
C ALA A 28 -1.95 -11.60 6.74
N THR A 29 -0.96 -12.28 6.18
CA THR A 29 -0.67 -12.29 4.73
C THR A 29 -1.89 -12.65 3.88
N GLU A 30 -2.69 -13.61 4.32
CA GLU A 30 -3.93 -14.03 3.68
C GLU A 30 -4.98 -12.91 3.56
N ASN A 31 -4.88 -11.89 4.40
CA ASN A 31 -5.77 -10.74 4.47
C ASN A 31 -5.12 -9.46 3.90
N MET A 32 -3.86 -9.50 3.47
CA MET A 32 -3.16 -8.36 2.88
C MET A 32 -3.60 -8.15 1.43
N LEU A 33 -4.72 -7.42 1.22
CA LEU A 33 -5.14 -6.97 -0.11
C LEU A 33 -4.04 -6.19 -0.85
N VAL A 34 -3.19 -5.50 -0.10
CA VAL A 34 -2.05 -4.71 -0.61
C VAL A 34 -0.95 -5.59 -1.21
N ASP A 35 -0.77 -6.84 -0.74
CA ASP A 35 0.27 -7.73 -1.27
C ASP A 35 0.04 -8.05 -2.75
N LEU A 36 -1.21 -7.98 -3.21
CA LEU A 36 -1.54 -8.07 -4.63
C LEU A 36 -1.28 -6.78 -5.42
N LEU A 37 -1.28 -5.62 -4.76
CA LEU A 37 -1.02 -4.34 -5.42
C LEU A 37 0.48 -4.01 -5.52
N THR A 38 1.30 -4.60 -4.67
CA THR A 38 2.75 -4.32 -4.59
C THR A 38 3.64 -5.46 -5.05
N LYS A 39 3.15 -6.71 -5.12
CA LYS A 39 3.83 -7.76 -5.89
C LYS A 39 3.68 -7.51 -7.37
N GLY A 40 4.71 -7.88 -8.13
CA GLY A 40 4.64 -7.98 -9.58
C GLY A 40 3.66 -9.06 -10.00
N LEU A 41 2.36 -8.74 -10.03
CA LEU A 41 1.33 -9.60 -10.58
C LEU A 41 1.31 -9.47 -12.09
N THR A 42 0.98 -10.57 -12.76
CA THR A 42 0.59 -10.50 -14.17
C THR A 42 -0.64 -9.61 -14.30
N ILE A 43 -0.68 -8.79 -15.35
CA ILE A 43 -1.70 -7.73 -15.56
C ILE A 43 -3.13 -8.27 -15.38
N GLY A 44 -3.42 -9.48 -15.86
CA GLY A 44 -4.74 -10.10 -15.74
C GLY A 44 -5.17 -10.40 -14.30
N VAL A 45 -4.23 -10.80 -13.43
CA VAL A 45 -4.53 -11.06 -12.00
C VAL A 45 -4.74 -9.75 -11.26
N PHE A 46 -3.92 -8.73 -11.57
CA PHE A 46 -4.07 -7.38 -11.02
C PHE A 46 -5.43 -6.77 -11.37
N GLN A 47 -5.82 -6.80 -12.66
CA GLN A 47 -7.11 -6.28 -13.13
C GLN A 47 -8.29 -6.98 -12.46
N ASN A 48 -8.24 -8.31 -12.35
CA ASN A 48 -9.28 -9.07 -11.66
C ASN A 48 -9.40 -8.62 -10.21
N HIS A 49 -8.28 -8.41 -9.51
CA HIS A 49 -8.30 -8.00 -8.12
C HIS A 49 -8.78 -6.57 -7.90
N VAL A 50 -8.32 -5.61 -8.71
CA VAL A 50 -8.80 -4.21 -8.69
C VAL A 50 -10.31 -4.15 -8.96
N THR A 51 -10.82 -5.02 -9.84
CA THR A 51 -12.25 -5.15 -10.14
C THR A 51 -13.04 -5.64 -8.92
N HIS A 52 -12.55 -6.68 -8.24
CA HIS A 52 -13.20 -7.22 -7.04
C HIS A 52 -13.09 -6.28 -5.82
N MET A 53 -12.04 -5.46 -5.74
CA MET A 53 -11.89 -4.45 -4.69
C MET A 53 -12.70 -3.16 -4.95
N GLY A 54 -13.34 -3.01 -6.12
CA GLY A 54 -14.09 -1.81 -6.47
C GLY A 54 -13.21 -0.57 -6.75
N VAL A 55 -11.91 -0.77 -7.00
CA VAL A 55 -10.92 0.31 -7.20
C VAL A 55 -10.81 0.74 -8.68
N VAL A 56 -11.59 0.11 -9.57
CA VAL A 56 -11.58 0.30 -11.04
C VAL A 56 -11.59 1.76 -11.48
N LYS A 57 -12.38 2.62 -10.82
CA LYS A 57 -12.55 4.02 -11.23
C LYS A 57 -11.27 4.88 -11.18
N TYR A 58 -10.26 4.47 -10.40
CA TYR A 58 -9.00 5.22 -10.28
C TYR A 58 -7.95 4.79 -11.32
N PHE A 59 -8.05 3.58 -11.87
CA PHE A 59 -7.05 3.02 -12.78
C PHE A 59 -7.39 3.22 -14.26
N ASP A 60 -8.67 3.40 -14.63
CA ASP A 60 -9.09 3.74 -16.00
C ASP A 60 -8.50 5.08 -16.48
N GLY A 61 -8.17 6.00 -15.56
CA GLY A 61 -7.50 7.27 -15.90
C GLY A 61 -5.98 7.15 -16.13
N LEU A 62 -5.36 6.04 -15.73
CA LEU A 62 -3.91 5.79 -15.81
C LEU A 62 -3.55 4.79 -16.90
N MET A 63 -4.40 3.78 -17.13
CA MET A 63 -4.37 2.92 -18.31
C MET A 63 -5.37 3.48 -19.32
N GLY A 64 -4.99 4.50 -20.07
CA GLY A 64 -5.85 5.07 -21.11
C GLY A 64 -6.38 3.99 -22.06
N VAL A 65 -7.69 3.79 -22.01
CA VAL A 65 -8.51 3.27 -23.11
C VAL A 65 -9.21 4.45 -23.76
#